data_AF-A0A5N5DVD5-F1
#
_entry.id   AF-A0A5N5DVD5-F1
#
_cell.length_a   1.000
_cell.length_b   1.000
_cell.length_c   1.000
_cell.angle_alpha   90.00
_cell.angle_beta   90.00
_cell.angle_gamma   90.00
#
_symmetry.space_group_name_H-M   'P 1'
#
loop_
_entity.id
_entity.type
_entity.pdbx_description
1 polymer ?
#
loop_
_entity_poly.entity_id
_entity_poly.type
_entity_poly.pdbx_seq_one_letter_code
_entity_poly.pdbx_strand_id
1 'polypeptide(L)' 'GTGTEADLTKLLDISDTILGKSFCALGDGATSPIMSSLKYFREEYVAHFDGNGCPFDPHRSVLATGAFVS' A
#
# COMPACT_ATOMS: atom_id res chain seq x y z
N GLY A 1 -1.56 11.78 -2.67
CA GLY A 1 -1.06 11.18 -3.93
C GLY A 1 -2.05 11.44 -5.04
N THR A 2 -1.87 10.87 -6.24
CA THR A 2 -2.83 11.00 -7.37
C THR A 2 -3.57 9.69 -7.68
N GLY A 3 -3.59 8.75 -6.73
CA GLY A 3 -4.27 7.46 -6.90
C GLY A 3 -5.78 7.59 -6.86
N THR A 4 -6.48 6.56 -7.31
CA THR A 4 -7.94 6.49 -7.36
C THR A 4 -8.44 5.12 -6.89
N GLU A 5 -9.75 5.02 -6.63
CA GLU A 5 -10.41 3.74 -6.31
C GLU A 5 -10.22 2.68 -7.42
N ALA A 6 -10.13 3.12 -8.67
CA ALA A 6 -9.86 2.25 -9.82
C ALA A 6 -8.46 1.62 -9.74
N ASP A 7 -7.47 2.36 -9.21
CA ASP A 7 -6.12 1.84 -9.02
C ASP A 7 -6.08 0.77 -7.94
N LEU A 8 -6.85 0.93 -6.84
CA LEU A 8 -6.97 -0.10 -5.81
C LEU A 8 -7.59 -1.39 -6.36
N THR A 9 -8.61 -1.25 -7.20
CA THR A 9 -9.24 -2.39 -7.87
C THR A 9 -8.26 -3.09 -8.81
N LYS A 10 -7.48 -2.31 -9.57
CA LYS A 10 -6.45 -2.83 -10.48
C LYS A 10 -5.33 -3.57 -9.74
N LEU A 11 -4.93 -3.09 -8.55
CA LEU A 11 -3.93 -3.76 -7.71
C LEU A 11 -4.41 -5.16 -7.26
N LEU A 12 -5.69 -5.29 -6.92
CA LEU A 12 -6.28 -6.59 -6.55
C LEU A 12 -6.32 -7.54 -7.75
N ASP A 13 -6.75 -7.06 -8.92
CA ASP A 13 -6.83 -7.86 -10.15
C ASP A 13 -5.46 -8.40 -10.60
N ILE A 14 -4.44 -7.54 -10.57
CA ILE A 14 -3.05 -7.93 -10.86
C ILE A 14 -2.56 -8.96 -9.83
N SER A 15 -2.83 -8.73 -8.55
CA SER A 15 -2.39 -9.62 -7.48
C SER A 15 -3.04 -11.01 -7.58
N ASP A 16 -4.34 -11.07 -7.90
CA ASP A 16 -5.07 -12.33 -8.12
C ASP A 16 -4.55 -13.10 -9.36
N THR A 17 -4.17 -12.37 -10.40
CA THR A 17 -3.58 -12.95 -11.62
C THR A 17 -2.18 -13.52 -11.40
N ILE A 18 -1.46 -13.07 -10.37
CA ILE A 18 -0.10 -13.53 -10.05
C ILE A 18 -0.14 -14.63 -8.98
N LEU A 19 -1.00 -14.50 -7.97
CA LEU A 19 -1.10 -15.39 -6.82
C LEU A 19 -1.50 -16.82 -7.25
N GLY A 20 -0.62 -17.78 -7.03
CA GLY A 20 -0.83 -19.20 -7.37
C GLY A 20 -0.75 -19.50 -8.87
N LYS A 21 -0.49 -18.49 -9.70
CA LYS A 21 -0.29 -18.60 -11.17
C LYS A 21 1.17 -18.33 -11.57
N SER A 22 1.98 -17.85 -10.63
CA SER A 22 3.42 -17.63 -10.80
C SER A 22 4.22 -18.89 -10.52
N PHE A 23 5.23 -19.16 -11.36
CA PHE A 23 6.13 -20.32 -11.16
C PHE A 23 7.09 -20.13 -9.98
N CYS A 24 7.48 -18.89 -9.69
CA CYS A 24 8.39 -18.55 -8.62
C CYS A 24 7.62 -18.09 -7.37
N ALA A 25 7.98 -18.64 -6.20
CA ALA A 25 7.42 -18.25 -4.90
C ALA A 25 7.60 -16.76 -4.56
N LEU A 26 8.55 -16.07 -5.21
CA LEU A 26 8.69 -14.62 -5.08
C LEU A 26 7.45 -13.86 -5.57
N GLY A 27 6.77 -14.37 -6.61
CA GLY A 27 5.55 -13.75 -7.13
C GLY A 27 4.43 -13.77 -6.08
N ASP A 28 4.20 -14.93 -5.48
CA ASP A 28 3.21 -15.08 -4.40
C ASP A 28 3.60 -14.30 -3.14
N GLY A 29 4.90 -14.24 -2.84
CA GLY A 29 5.44 -13.45 -1.74
C GLY A 29 5.25 -11.95 -1.94
N ALA A 30 5.24 -11.46 -3.18
CA ALA A 30 5.02 -10.05 -3.49
C ALA A 30 3.54 -9.65 -3.48
N THR A 31 2.62 -10.56 -3.84
CA THR A 31 1.17 -10.27 -3.87
C THR A 31 0.51 -10.38 -2.51
N SER A 32 0.96 -11.31 -1.67
CA SER A 32 0.45 -11.52 -0.31
C SER A 32 0.40 -10.25 0.56
N PRO A 33 1.45 -9.40 0.63
CA PRO A 33 1.40 -8.16 1.38
C PRO A 33 0.45 -7.12 0.78
N ILE A 34 0.29 -7.07 -0.55
CA ILE A 34 -0.62 -6.13 -1.22
C ILE A 34 -2.09 -6.51 -0.95
N MET A 35 -2.42 -7.80 -1.08
CA MET A 35 -3.77 -8.31 -0.80
C MET A 35 -4.16 -8.10 0.67
N SER A 36 -3.24 -8.38 1.59
CA SER A 36 -3.50 -8.17 3.02
C SER A 36 -3.54 -6.69 3.39
N SER A 37 -2.68 -5.84 2.81
CA SER A 37 -2.72 -4.40 3.10
C SER A 37 -4.02 -3.75 2.63
N LEU A 38 -4.50 -4.08 1.43
CA LEU A 38 -5.78 -3.59 0.93
C LEU A 38 -6.98 -4.15 1.70
N LYS A 39 -6.87 -5.38 2.25
CA LYS A 39 -7.93 -5.96 3.08
C LYS A 39 -8.09 -5.26 4.42
N TYR A 40 -6.98 -4.92 5.09
CA TYR A 40 -7.02 -4.40 6.45
C TYR A 40 -6.89 -2.88 6.56
N PHE A 41 -6.31 -2.22 5.55
CA PHE A 41 -5.99 -0.80 5.60
C PHE A 41 -6.58 -0.02 4.42
N ARG A 42 -7.66 -0.52 3.79
CA ARG A 42 -8.27 0.13 2.62
C ARG A 42 -8.59 1.61 2.87
N GLU A 43 -9.13 1.92 4.05
CA GLU A 43 -9.51 3.28 4.39
C GLU A 43 -8.29 4.22 4.42
N GLU A 44 -7.11 3.72 4.79
CA GLU A 44 -5.87 4.51 4.75
C GLU A 44 -5.49 4.86 3.32
N TYR A 45 -5.62 3.93 2.36
CA TYR A 45 -5.37 4.21 0.95
C TYR A 45 -6.32 5.27 0.41
N VAL A 46 -7.62 5.18 0.75
CA VAL A 46 -8.64 6.17 0.35
C VAL A 46 -8.30 7.56 0.90
N ALA A 47 -7.91 7.65 2.17
CA ALA A 47 -7.52 8.91 2.80
C ALA A 47 -6.36 9.62 2.06
N HIS A 48 -5.49 8.90 1.36
CA HIS A 48 -4.36 9.48 0.61
C HIS A 48 -4.74 10.24 -0.67
N PHE A 49 -5.93 9.98 -1.22
CA PHE A 49 -6.41 10.64 -2.44
C PHE A 49 -7.71 11.42 -2.25
N ASP A 50 -8.57 11.07 -1.28
CA ASP A 50 -9.72 11.90 -0.89
C ASP A 50 -9.29 13.11 -0.06
N GLY A 51 -8.22 12.98 0.74
CA GLY A 51 -7.72 14.01 1.67
C GLY A 51 -6.70 14.99 1.07
N ASN A 52 -6.53 15.04 -0.25
CA ASN A 52 -5.57 15.91 -0.96
C ASN A 52 -4.08 15.68 -0.60
N GLY A 53 -3.71 14.57 0.03
CA GLY A 53 -2.33 14.37 0.48
C GLY A 53 -2.13 13.12 1.33
N CYS A 54 -0.90 12.90 1.78
CA CYS A 54 -0.63 11.85 2.77
C CYS A 54 -1.25 12.26 4.13
N PRO A 55 -2.11 11.44 4.75
CA PRO A 55 -2.71 11.74 6.05
C PRO A 55 -1.72 11.55 7.21
N PHE A 56 -0.56 10.94 6.95
CA PHE A 56 0.44 10.62 7.96
C PHE A 56 1.48 11.71 8.11
N ASP A 57 1.73 12.11 9.37
CA ASP A 57 2.81 13.03 9.70
C ASP A 57 4.18 12.35 9.48
N PRO A 58 5.07 12.90 8.65
CA PRO A 58 6.36 12.26 8.33
C PRO A 58 7.26 12.02 9.55
N HIS A 59 7.24 12.91 10.54
CA HIS A 59 8.09 12.80 11.73
C HIS A 59 7.56 11.77 12.74
N ARG A 60 6.23 11.59 12.80
CA ARG A 60 5.60 10.61 13.68
C ARG A 60 5.52 9.20 13.08
N SER A 61 5.62 9.08 11.77
CA SER A 61 5.44 7.81 11.05
C SER A 61 6.76 7.06 10.81
N VAL A 62 7.89 7.68 11.14
CA VAL A 62 9.22 7.06 11.06
C VAL A 62 9.72 6.71 12.45
N LEU A 63 10.33 5.52 12.59
CA LEU A 63 11.08 5.17 13.79
C LEU A 63 12.47 5.79 13.68
N ALA A 64 12.56 7.10 13.83
CA ALA A 64 13.82 7.82 13.81
C ALA A 64 14.46 7.80 15.21
N THR A 65 15.54 7.06 15.36
CA THR A 65 16.40 7.12 16.55
C THR A 65 17.16 8.46 16.54
N GLY A 66 16.49 9.52 17.01
CA GLY A 66 17.07 10.86 17.11
C GLY A 66 16.57 11.81 16.02
N ALA A 67 15.73 12.76 16.44
CA ALA A 67 15.36 13.92 15.65
C ALA A 67 16.62 14.64 15.14
N PHE A 68 16.85 14.62 13.82
CA PHE A 68 17.71 15.62 13.21
C PHE A 68 16.87 16.88 12.99
N VAL A 69 16.76 17.67 14.05
CA VAL A 69 16.46 19.10 13.94
C VAL A 69 17.72 19.78 13.41
N SER A 70 17.59 20.47 12.28
CA SER A 70 18.39 21.65 11.95
C SER A 70 17.51 22.67 11.27
#